data_AF-C7ZI07-F1
#
_entry.id   AF-C7ZI07-F1
#
_cell.length_a   1.000
_cell.length_b   1.000
_cell.length_c   1.000
_cell.angle_alpha   90.00
_cell.angle_beta   90.00
_cell.angle_gamma   90.00
#
_symmetry.space_group_name_H-M   'P 1'
#
loop_
_entity.id
_entity.type
_entity.pdbx_description
1 polymer ?
#
loop_
_entity_poly.entity_id
_entity_poly.type
_entity_poly.pdbx_seq_one_letter_code
_entity_poly.pdbx_strand_id
1 'polypeptide(L)'
;DGEYPDPKDLSPAQHELSEIMLKMKDDPTLMGIHMLGKDGIYRSLDADRNVVDAVACTPPLIKALLDRMPYDAETEKSFRGVDGTKT
;
A
#
# COMPACT_ATOMS: atom_id res chain seq x y z
N ASP A 1 13.95 -17.46 13.31
CA ASP A 1 14.85 -16.57 12.55
C ASP A 1 14.23 -16.20 11.23
N GLY A 2 13.52 -15.08 11.17
CA GLY A 2 13.19 -14.46 9.89
C GLY A 2 14.27 -13.42 9.62
N GLU A 3 15.30 -13.77 8.85
CA GLU A 3 16.15 -12.75 8.26
C GLU A 3 15.25 -11.86 7.40
N TYR A 4 15.17 -10.58 7.75
CA TYR A 4 14.56 -9.60 6.86
C TYR A 4 15.41 -9.57 5.59
N PRO A 5 14.81 -9.65 4.39
CA PRO A 5 15.56 -9.56 3.14
C PRO A 5 16.37 -8.26 3.14
N ASP A 6 17.62 -8.31 2.67
CA ASP A 6 18.42 -7.10 2.49
C ASP A 6 17.63 -6.15 1.57
N PRO A 7 17.56 -4.85 1.88
CA PRO A 7 16.81 -3.91 1.08
C PRO A 7 17.14 -3.99 -0.42
N LYS A 8 18.36 -4.35 -0.80
CA LYS A 8 18.79 -4.45 -2.21
C LYS A 8 18.20 -5.64 -2.96
N ASP A 9 17.72 -6.65 -2.24
CA ASP A 9 17.10 -7.85 -2.83
C ASP A 9 15.59 -7.68 -3.03
N LEU A 10 15.03 -6.54 -2.60
CA LEU A 10 13.63 -6.22 -2.81
C LEU A 10 13.34 -5.91 -4.28
N SER A 11 12.13 -6.25 -4.74
CA SER A 11 11.72 -5.93 -6.10
C SER A 11 11.64 -4.40 -6.31
N PRO A 12 11.76 -3.90 -7.55
CA PRO A 12 11.60 -2.47 -7.84
C PRO A 12 10.28 -1.90 -7.31
N ALA A 13 9.20 -2.68 -7.37
CA ALA A 13 7.89 -2.28 -6.83
C ALA A 13 7.88 -2.16 -5.30
N GLN A 14 8.67 -2.97 -4.58
CA GLN A 14 8.84 -2.82 -3.13
C GLN A 14 9.59 -1.53 -2.79
N HIS A 15 10.61 -1.17 -3.56
CA HIS A 15 11.31 0.11 -3.38
C HIS A 15 10.41 1.31 -3.67
N GLU A 16 9.72 1.29 -4.80
CA GLU A 16 8.80 2.35 -5.21
C GLU A 16 7.67 2.52 -4.18
N LEU A 17 7.10 1.41 -3.68
CA LEU A 17 6.10 1.46 -2.62
C LEU A 17 6.65 2.08 -1.32
N SER A 18 7.89 1.77 -0.94
CA SER A 18 8.53 2.41 0.22
C SER A 18 8.70 3.91 0.03
N GLU A 19 9.09 4.36 -1.17
CA GLU A 19 9.20 5.78 -1.47
C GLU A 19 7.84 6.49 -1.46
N ILE A 20 6.80 5.84 -1.98
CA ILE A 20 5.43 6.36 -1.94
C ILE A 20 4.99 6.54 -0.50
N MET A 21 5.09 5.48 0.32
CA MET A 21 4.70 5.51 1.74
C MET A 21 5.49 6.58 2.52
N LEU A 22 6.78 6.78 2.23
CA LEU A 22 7.59 7.79 2.89
C LEU A 22 7.18 9.24 2.53
N LYS A 23 6.67 9.45 1.31
CA LYS A 23 6.32 10.78 0.78
C LYS A 23 4.85 11.13 1.01
N MET A 24 4.00 10.17 1.38
CA MET A 24 2.60 10.42 1.66
C MET A 24 2.42 11.36 2.83
N LYS A 25 1.38 12.20 2.76
CA LYS A 25 0.97 13.01 3.90
C LYS A 25 0.15 12.17 4.86
N ASP A 26 0.50 12.28 6.13
CA ASP A 26 -0.21 11.64 7.22
C ASP A 26 -0.95 12.63 8.10
N ASP A 27 -1.90 12.09 8.86
CA ASP A 27 -2.54 12.81 9.94
C ASP A 27 -1.48 13.31 10.95
N PRO A 28 -1.39 14.63 11.19
CA PRO A 28 -0.38 15.19 12.09
C PRO A 28 -0.57 14.75 13.55
N THR A 29 -1.75 14.23 13.91
CA THR A 29 -2.01 13.70 15.26
C THR A 29 -1.57 12.25 15.42
N LEU A 30 -1.13 11.59 14.35
CA LEU A 30 -0.75 10.17 14.28
C LEU A 30 -1.87 9.20 14.69
N MET A 31 -3.13 9.66 14.65
CA MET A 31 -4.32 8.84 14.94
C MET A 31 -5.01 8.36 13.66
N GLY A 32 -4.49 8.77 12.51
CA GLY A 32 -4.90 8.31 11.20
C GLY A 32 -4.59 6.85 10.91
N ILE A 33 -5.08 6.36 9.77
CA ILE A 33 -4.78 5.02 9.27
C ILE A 33 -4.44 5.06 7.80
N HIS A 34 -3.71 4.04 7.36
CA HIS A 34 -3.54 3.75 5.95
C HIS A 34 -4.49 2.63 5.50
N MET A 35 -5.06 2.77 4.31
CA MET A 35 -5.99 1.80 3.74
C MET A 35 -5.82 1.65 2.24
N LEU A 36 -5.73 0.40 1.75
CA LEU A 36 -5.90 0.09 0.33
C LEU A 36 -7.38 -0.19 0.05
N GLY A 37 -8.01 0.66 -0.77
CA GLY A 37 -9.37 0.45 -1.23
C GLY A 37 -9.45 -0.62 -2.33
N LYS A 38 -10.63 -1.23 -2.51
CA LYS A 38 -10.89 -2.23 -3.58
C LYS A 38 -10.74 -1.66 -5.00
N ASP A 39 -10.73 -0.35 -5.11
CA ASP A 39 -10.42 0.42 -6.31
C ASP A 39 -8.91 0.51 -6.62
N GLY A 40 -8.04 -0.06 -5.78
CA GLY A 40 -6.60 -0.02 -5.98
C GLY A 40 -5.95 1.30 -5.56
N ILE A 41 -6.67 2.16 -4.84
CA ILE A 41 -6.15 3.42 -4.31
C ILE A 41 -5.72 3.22 -2.85
N TYR A 42 -4.45 3.49 -2.58
CA TYR A 42 -3.88 3.52 -1.24
C TYR A 42 -4.04 4.91 -0.65
N ARG A 43 -4.67 4.99 0.53
CA ARG A 43 -5.09 6.25 1.18
C ARG A 43 -4.47 6.37 2.55
N SER A 44 -4.06 7.58 2.92
CA SER A 44 -3.88 7.99 4.31
C SER A 44 -5.13 8.74 4.75
N LEU A 45 -5.72 8.30 5.86
CA LEU A 45 -6.95 8.83 6.42
C LEU A 45 -6.67 9.43 7.80
N ASP A 46 -7.31 10.54 8.14
CA ASP A 46 -7.25 11.10 9.48
C ASP A 46 -8.09 10.32 10.51
N ALA A 47 -8.10 10.80 11.76
CA ALA A 47 -8.86 10.20 12.86
C ALA A 47 -10.37 10.12 12.57
N ASP A 48 -10.91 11.06 11.80
CA ASP A 48 -12.31 11.16 11.39
C ASP A 48 -12.59 10.43 10.06
N ARG A 49 -11.60 9.72 9.52
CA ARG A 49 -11.64 8.98 8.24
C ARG A 49 -11.73 9.88 7.00
N ASN A 50 -11.39 11.16 7.10
CA ASN A 50 -11.22 11.98 5.90
C ASN A 50 -9.92 11.62 5.20
N VAL A 51 -9.91 11.70 3.87
CA VAL A 51 -8.70 11.44 3.08
C VAL A 51 -7.73 12.60 3.25
N VAL A 52 -6.57 12.31 3.82
CA VAL A 52 -5.43 13.24 3.93
C VAL A 52 -4.61 13.20 2.65
N ASP A 53 -4.37 12.00 2.14
CA ASP A 53 -3.62 11.77 0.91
C ASP A 53 -4.04 10.45 0.25
N ALA A 54 -3.82 10.34 -1.06
CA ALA A 54 -4.18 9.15 -1.82
C ALA A 54 -3.29 8.96 -3.06
N VAL A 55 -2.88 7.71 -3.30
CA VAL A 55 -2.08 7.32 -4.45
C VAL A 55 -2.74 6.13 -5.14
N ALA A 56 -2.93 6.25 -6.45
CA ALA A 56 -3.36 5.15 -7.30
C ALA A 56 -2.22 4.12 -7.44
N CYS A 57 -2.44 2.88 -7.00
CA CYS A 57 -1.45 1.83 -7.12
C CYS A 57 -1.67 1.03 -8.41
N THR A 58 -0.57 0.80 -9.13
CA THR A 58 -0.53 -0.18 -10.23
C THR A 58 -0.63 -1.61 -9.68
N PRO A 59 -0.96 -2.62 -10.49
CA PRO A 59 -1.02 -4.01 -10.02
C PRO A 59 0.28 -4.51 -9.34
N PRO A 60 1.49 -4.15 -9.82
CA PRO A 60 2.74 -4.48 -9.11
C PRO A 60 2.86 -3.82 -7.73
N LEU A 61 2.41 -2.56 -7.58
CA LEU A 61 2.43 -1.86 -6.29
C LEU A 61 1.39 -2.43 -5.31
N ILE A 62 0.21 -2.81 -5.81
CA ILE A 62 -0.80 -3.52 -5.02
C ILE A 62 -0.20 -4.83 -4.49
N LYS A 63 0.42 -5.63 -5.37
CA LYS A 63 1.09 -6.87 -4.96
C LYS A 63 2.19 -6.62 -3.93
N ALA A 64 3.04 -5.61 -4.16
CA ALA A 64 4.08 -5.22 -3.21
C ALA A 64 3.51 -4.84 -1.83
N LEU A 65 2.34 -4.19 -1.77
CA LEU A 65 1.68 -3.86 -0.51
C LEU A 65 1.14 -5.12 0.19
N LEU A 66 0.50 -6.02 -0.55
CA LEU A 66 0.00 -7.28 0.00
C LEU A 66 1.13 -8.16 0.55
N ASP A 67 2.29 -8.18 -0.10
CA ASP A 67 3.46 -8.95 0.33
C ASP A 67 4.11 -8.42 1.62
N ARG A 68 3.75 -7.22 2.10
CA ARG A 68 4.17 -6.69 3.41
C ARG A 68 3.29 -7.15 4.56
N MET A 69 2.13 -7.73 4.26
CA MET A 69 1.18 -8.26 5.25
C MET A 69 1.28 -9.78 5.30
N PRO A 70 0.78 -10.43 6.37
CA PRO A 70 0.58 -11.87 6.37
C PRO A 70 -0.24 -12.29 5.15
N TYR A 71 0.21 -13.35 4.49
CA TYR A 71 -0.44 -13.87 3.31
C TYR A 71 -1.92 -14.20 3.56
N ASP A 72 -2.80 -13.68 2.71
CA ASP A 72 -4.23 -13.98 2.73
C ASP A 72 -4.76 -14.21 1.31
N ALA A 73 -5.22 -15.43 1.04
CA ALA A 73 -5.64 -15.86 -0.29
C ALA A 73 -6.91 -15.14 -0.76
N GLU A 74 -7.83 -14.81 0.15
CA GLU A 74 -9.05 -14.07 -0.19
C GLU A 74 -8.73 -12.62 -0.60
N THR A 75 -7.78 -12.00 0.08
CA THR A 75 -7.25 -10.67 -0.22
C THR A 75 -6.56 -10.68 -1.59
N GLU A 76 -5.64 -11.60 -1.85
CA GLU A 76 -4.99 -11.72 -3.17
C GLU A 76 -6.00 -11.90 -4.30
N LYS A 77 -7.03 -12.73 -4.08
CA LYS A 77 -8.10 -12.93 -5.05
C LYS A 77 -8.90 -11.65 -5.28
N SER A 78 -9.18 -10.89 -4.23
CA SER A 78 -9.95 -9.63 -4.30
C SER A 78 -9.23 -8.55 -5.09
N PHE A 79 -7.90 -8.55 -5.08
CA PHE A 79 -7.08 -7.57 -5.80
C PHE A 79 -6.58 -8.05 -7.17
N ARG A 80 -6.90 -9.28 -7.58
CA ARG A 80 -6.52 -9.80 -8.90
C ARG A 80 -7.16 -8.97 -10.01
N GLY A 81 -6.32 -8.34 -10.82
CA GLY A 81 -6.75 -7.53 -11.97
C GLY A 81 -7.18 -6.10 -11.61
N VAL A 82 -7.07 -5.71 -10.33
CA VAL A 82 -7.30 -4.32 -9.91
C VAL A 82 -6.12 -3.45 -10.34
N ASP A 83 -6.43 -2.28 -10.91
CA ASP A 83 -5.47 -1.29 -11.37
C ASP A 83 -6.00 0.10 -11.01
N GLY A 84 -5.47 0.69 -9.94
CA GLY A 84 -5.94 1.98 -9.43
C GLY A 84 -5.67 3.14 -10.38
N THR A 85 -4.81 2.96 -11.40
CA THR A 85 -4.51 3.98 -12.41
C THR A 85 -5.55 4.05 -13.53
N LYS A 86 -6.50 3.11 -13.54
CA LYS A 86 -7.56 3.00 -14.57
C LYS A 86 -8.96 3.24 -14.02
N THR A 87 -9.07 3.78 -12.80
CA THR A 87 -10.37 4.07 -12.17
C THR A 87 -11.01 5.34 -12.69
#